data_AF-A0A535NND8-F1
#
_entry.id   AF-A0A535NND8-F1
#
_cell.length_a   1.000
_cell.length_b   1.000
_cell.length_c   1.000
_cell.angle_alpha   90.00
_cell.angle_beta   90.00
_cell.angle_gamma   90.00
#
_symmetry.space_group_name_H-M   'P 1'
#
loop_
_entity.id
_entity.type
_entity.pdbx_description
1 polymer ?
#
loop_
_entity_poly.entity_id
_entity_poly.type
_entity_poly.pdbx_seq_one_letter_code
_entity_poly.pdbx_strand_id
1 'polypeptide(L)'
;MMTSYRRRKLAGQAVIIFVLSIMAMTGLLVIAVDGGSIYLDKRRLQNAADAGALAGGDAAENLPLQSYYQAHQAALNEIYHNLFPGTTVPTVPAGAAATYTTTAFSGTYQFVLTASVASLVQDTYLAVVNHAYTFFAAQALGFSSSTCTLGGTTTTNAICLQSRAKALAATYPFALILLDDQNTQYENLQLNGAPSKLVLHDGGTKGGAFSNESMNPGNGTITFNPCGQSGDLWAANESAAGAAVTGTPSHTMGYQGDIGIYPLCTVATLHTPYPKPTVHIPFPSYPEPAVTGPTYAVPLTASGGTYYLCPGTYSGTLSESSGGSTVIMYPGVYRFTAPIAMSLSGGTLRNATAADYPPPGAAVLINCTGYSFSPVPTDLGLIVEIKPPDCTTAGLNVSGGSTTLTFRPSPRYNNISFYIETNGAYPGFGCSLATPMGTHTVNISGQATLNIYGAFYGPGDNMFFCGNGAGYGVGQIIAWTMVICGNGTIDEHYNPAYLPYFRGLIQ
;
A
#
# COMPACT_ATOMS: atom_id res chain seq x y z
N MET A 1 9.34 -19.42 -82.27
CA MET A 1 8.87 -20.81 -82.06
C MET A 1 9.75 -21.49 -81.01
N MET A 2 9.27 -21.66 -79.78
CA MET A 2 9.95 -22.47 -78.76
C MET A 2 9.68 -23.96 -79.07
N THR A 3 10.74 -24.70 -79.35
CA THR A 3 10.72 -26.13 -79.67
C THR A 3 10.10 -26.95 -78.52
N SER A 4 9.20 -27.87 -78.88
CA SER A 4 8.40 -28.73 -77.98
C SER A 4 9.22 -29.51 -76.94
N TYR A 5 10.51 -29.72 -77.21
CA TYR A 5 11.46 -30.37 -76.30
C TYR A 5 11.78 -29.56 -75.03
N ARG A 6 11.78 -28.21 -75.11
CA ARG A 6 11.96 -27.34 -73.91
C ARG A 6 10.71 -27.31 -73.02
N ARG A 7 9.50 -27.41 -73.59
CA ARG A 7 8.24 -27.44 -72.81
C ARG A 7 8.12 -28.68 -71.90
N ARG A 8 8.60 -29.86 -72.34
CA ARG A 8 8.56 -31.08 -71.51
C ARG A 8 9.54 -31.06 -70.32
N LYS A 9 10.70 -30.43 -70.45
CA LYS A 9 11.65 -30.26 -69.33
C LYS A 9 11.17 -29.24 -68.30
N LEU A 10 10.46 -28.19 -68.73
CA LEU A 10 9.87 -27.19 -67.83
C LEU A 10 8.61 -27.70 -67.11
N ALA A 11 7.84 -28.63 -67.72
CA ALA A 11 6.65 -29.20 -67.10
C ALA A 11 6.94 -29.99 -65.82
N GLY A 12 8.05 -30.74 -65.76
CA GLY A 12 8.47 -31.46 -64.55
C GLY A 12 8.94 -30.52 -63.43
N GLN A 13 9.63 -29.44 -63.79
CA GLN A 13 10.07 -28.42 -62.83
C GLN A 13 8.89 -27.64 -62.24
N ALA A 14 7.87 -27.33 -63.06
CA ALA A 14 6.67 -26.63 -62.62
C ALA A 14 5.89 -27.44 -61.56
N VAL A 15 5.78 -28.77 -61.72
CA VAL A 15 5.13 -29.64 -60.73
C VAL A 15 5.89 -29.64 -59.41
N ILE A 16 7.22 -29.71 -59.43
CA ILE A 16 8.04 -29.68 -58.21
C ILE A 16 7.87 -28.35 -57.47
N ILE A 17 7.91 -27.22 -58.19
CA ILE A 17 7.72 -25.89 -57.59
C ILE A 17 6.32 -25.76 -56.99
N PHE A 18 5.29 -26.27 -57.67
CA PHE A 18 3.91 -26.25 -57.18
C PHE A 18 3.72 -27.10 -55.91
N VAL A 19 4.32 -28.29 -55.86
CA VAL A 19 4.27 -29.14 -54.65
C VAL A 19 5.00 -28.47 -53.48
N LEU A 20 6.19 -27.89 -53.73
CA LEU A 20 6.94 -27.16 -52.71
C LEU A 20 6.22 -25.91 -52.22
N SER A 21 5.54 -25.17 -53.11
CA SER A 21 4.79 -23.97 -52.72
C SER A 21 3.54 -24.31 -51.91
N ILE A 22 2.82 -25.39 -52.25
CA ILE A 22 1.72 -25.89 -51.43
C ILE A 22 2.26 -26.31 -50.06
N MET A 23 3.33 -27.10 -49.99
CA MET A 23 3.92 -27.54 -48.72
C MET A 23 4.31 -26.34 -47.84
N ALA A 24 4.91 -25.30 -48.42
CA ALA A 24 5.26 -24.07 -47.71
C ALA A 24 4.03 -23.31 -47.22
N MET A 25 3.01 -23.13 -48.07
CA MET A 25 1.78 -22.41 -47.70
C MET A 25 0.97 -23.16 -46.63
N THR A 26 0.87 -24.48 -46.74
CA THR A 26 0.20 -25.30 -45.73
C THR A 26 0.97 -25.30 -44.40
N GLY A 27 2.31 -25.33 -44.44
CA GLY A 27 3.14 -25.17 -43.23
C GLY A 27 2.92 -23.82 -42.55
N LEU A 28 2.86 -22.73 -43.31
CA LEU A 28 2.55 -21.39 -42.78
C LEU A 28 1.14 -21.29 -42.19
N LEU A 29 0.15 -21.95 -42.81
CA LEU A 29 -1.22 -22.00 -42.29
C LEU A 29 -1.28 -22.67 -40.92
N VAL A 30 -0.57 -23.79 -40.73
CA VAL A 30 -0.50 -24.48 -39.42
C VAL A 30 0.09 -23.56 -38.36
N ILE A 31 1.21 -22.90 -38.66
CA ILE A 31 1.85 -21.98 -37.72
C ILE A 31 0.92 -20.81 -37.41
N ALA A 32 0.21 -20.26 -38.39
CA ALA A 32 -0.70 -19.15 -38.18
C ALA A 32 -1.90 -19.53 -37.30
N VAL A 33 -2.52 -20.69 -37.56
CA VAL A 33 -3.73 -21.14 -36.84
C VAL A 33 -3.37 -21.69 -35.47
N ASP A 34 -2.51 -22.71 -35.39
CA ASP A 34 -2.15 -23.35 -34.12
C ASP A 34 -1.24 -22.43 -33.30
N GLY A 35 -0.30 -21.72 -33.92
CA GLY A 35 0.55 -20.76 -33.21
C GLY A 35 -0.22 -19.55 -32.68
N GLY A 36 -1.15 -19.01 -33.46
CA GLY A 36 -2.01 -17.90 -33.04
C GLY A 36 -2.95 -18.27 -31.89
N SER A 37 -3.54 -19.46 -31.95
CA SER A 37 -4.42 -19.98 -30.90
C SER A 37 -3.67 -20.32 -29.60
N ILE A 38 -2.48 -20.96 -29.70
CA ILE A 38 -1.59 -21.19 -28.54
C ILE A 38 -1.22 -19.86 -27.87
N TYR A 39 -0.94 -18.82 -28.67
CA TYR A 39 -0.58 -17.51 -28.14
C TYR A 39 -1.74 -16.85 -27.37
N LEU A 40 -2.95 -16.89 -27.93
CA LEU A 40 -4.16 -16.37 -27.27
C LEU A 40 -4.47 -17.14 -25.99
N ASP A 41 -4.34 -18.47 -26.03
CA ASP A 41 -4.57 -19.31 -24.86
C ASP A 41 -3.55 -19.00 -23.76
N LYS A 42 -2.27 -18.87 -24.10
CA LYS A 42 -1.23 -18.48 -23.15
C LYS A 42 -1.51 -17.15 -22.44
N ARG A 43 -2.02 -16.14 -23.16
CA ARG A 43 -2.43 -14.86 -22.55
C ARG A 43 -3.60 -15.02 -21.57
N ARG A 44 -4.57 -15.88 -21.89
CA ARG A 44 -5.69 -16.18 -20.99
C ARG A 44 -5.20 -16.90 -19.72
N LEU A 45 -4.29 -17.86 -19.86
CA LEU A 45 -3.67 -18.54 -18.71
C LEU A 45 -2.89 -17.57 -17.82
N GLN A 46 -2.22 -16.57 -18.41
CA GLN A 46 -1.53 -15.50 -17.68
C GLN A 46 -2.51 -14.65 -16.88
N ASN A 47 -3.51 -14.07 -17.53
CA ASN A 47 -4.52 -13.27 -16.84
C ASN A 47 -5.22 -14.04 -15.71
N ALA A 48 -5.53 -15.32 -15.93
CA ALA A 48 -6.15 -16.18 -14.92
C ALA A 48 -5.21 -16.48 -13.75
N ALA A 49 -3.92 -16.77 -14.03
CA ALA A 49 -2.92 -17.00 -12.99
C ALA A 49 -2.70 -15.73 -12.16
N ASP A 50 -2.56 -14.57 -12.79
CA ASP A 50 -2.35 -13.28 -12.12
C ASP A 50 -3.53 -12.92 -11.22
N ALA A 51 -4.76 -13.02 -11.75
CA ALA A 51 -5.98 -12.79 -10.97
C ALA A 51 -6.13 -13.79 -9.81
N GLY A 52 -5.84 -15.07 -10.05
CA GLY A 52 -5.88 -16.11 -9.02
C GLY A 52 -4.82 -15.94 -7.94
N ALA A 53 -3.60 -15.54 -8.31
CA ALA A 53 -2.54 -15.27 -7.35
C ALA A 53 -2.89 -14.07 -6.47
N LEU A 54 -3.41 -12.99 -7.07
CA LEU A 54 -3.83 -11.80 -6.34
C LEU A 54 -4.98 -12.09 -5.36
N ALA A 55 -6.05 -12.73 -5.83
CA ALA A 55 -7.20 -13.06 -4.98
C ALA A 55 -6.85 -14.09 -3.89
N GLY A 56 -5.99 -15.06 -4.21
CA GLY A 56 -5.50 -16.03 -3.24
C GLY A 56 -4.59 -15.41 -2.18
N GLY A 57 -3.73 -14.47 -2.58
CA GLY A 57 -2.91 -13.68 -1.65
C GLY A 57 -3.77 -12.85 -0.69
N ASP A 58 -4.77 -12.14 -1.21
CA ASP A 58 -5.72 -11.33 -0.43
C ASP A 58 -6.52 -12.17 0.58
N ALA A 59 -7.03 -13.32 0.15
CA ALA A 59 -7.77 -14.19 1.05
C ALA A 59 -6.85 -14.97 2.00
N ALA A 60 -5.58 -15.20 1.68
CA ALA A 60 -4.59 -15.80 2.58
C ALA A 60 -4.22 -14.86 3.74
N GLU A 61 -4.33 -13.55 3.54
CA GLU A 61 -4.04 -12.52 4.54
C GLU A 61 -5.03 -12.54 5.72
N ASN A 62 -6.29 -12.89 5.48
CA ASN A 62 -7.36 -12.87 6.48
C ASN A 62 -7.41 -14.12 7.37
N LEU A 63 -6.50 -15.08 7.20
CA LEU A 63 -6.60 -16.38 7.84
C LEU A 63 -5.82 -16.41 9.17
N PRO A 64 -6.47 -16.74 10.30
CA PRO A 64 -5.74 -17.22 11.45
C PRO A 64 -4.98 -18.51 11.06
N LEU A 65 -3.81 -18.69 11.66
CA LEU A 65 -2.92 -19.84 11.48
C LEU A 65 -3.73 -21.14 11.29
N GLN A 66 -3.74 -21.70 10.07
CA GLN A 66 -4.11 -23.08 9.66
C GLN A 66 -5.33 -23.32 8.71
N SER A 67 -6.12 -22.34 8.26
CA SER A 67 -7.28 -22.62 7.37
C SER A 67 -7.14 -22.14 5.91
N TYR A 68 -6.25 -22.76 5.12
CA TYR A 68 -5.95 -22.42 3.70
C TYR A 68 -7.11 -22.48 2.69
N TYR A 69 -8.24 -23.06 3.09
CA TYR A 69 -9.40 -23.28 2.25
C TYR A 69 -9.94 -22.00 1.60
N GLN A 70 -10.09 -20.91 2.36
CA GLN A 70 -10.68 -19.67 1.85
C GLN A 70 -9.78 -19.00 0.80
N ALA A 71 -8.46 -19.01 1.02
CA ALA A 71 -7.47 -18.48 0.08
C ALA A 71 -7.51 -19.21 -1.26
N HIS A 72 -7.50 -20.54 -1.21
CA HIS A 72 -7.60 -21.33 -2.42
C HIS A 72 -8.96 -21.21 -3.12
N GLN A 73 -10.05 -21.05 -2.38
CA GLN A 73 -11.38 -20.84 -2.96
C GLN A 73 -11.46 -19.49 -3.69
N ALA A 74 -10.92 -18.42 -3.11
CA ALA A 74 -10.85 -17.10 -3.75
C ALA A 74 -10.00 -17.14 -5.02
N ALA A 75 -8.82 -17.76 -4.96
CA ALA A 75 -7.96 -17.95 -6.13
C ALA A 75 -8.66 -18.73 -7.25
N LEU A 76 -9.33 -19.85 -6.93
CA LEU A 76 -10.06 -20.64 -7.91
C LEU A 76 -11.23 -19.87 -8.52
N ASN A 77 -11.95 -19.07 -7.73
CA ASN A 77 -13.06 -18.29 -8.24
C ASN A 77 -12.61 -17.34 -9.36
N GLU A 78 -11.49 -16.63 -9.16
CA GLU A 78 -10.94 -15.73 -10.18
C GLU A 78 -10.36 -16.47 -11.39
N ILE A 79 -9.68 -17.61 -11.16
CA ILE A 79 -9.18 -18.46 -12.26
C ILE A 79 -10.34 -18.94 -13.13
N TYR A 80 -11.43 -19.42 -12.52
CA TYR A 80 -12.62 -19.89 -13.22
C TYR A 80 -13.36 -18.76 -13.91
N HIS A 81 -13.44 -17.57 -13.29
CA HIS A 81 -14.05 -16.40 -13.93
C HIS A 81 -13.32 -16.02 -15.23
N ASN A 82 -11.98 -16.10 -15.24
CA ASN A 82 -11.17 -15.76 -16.41
C ASN A 82 -11.12 -16.86 -17.49
N LEU A 83 -11.16 -18.14 -17.10
CA LEU A 83 -11.04 -19.26 -18.04
C LEU A 83 -12.40 -19.82 -18.49
N PHE A 84 -13.38 -19.84 -17.60
CA PHE A 84 -14.67 -20.53 -17.76
C PHE A 84 -15.84 -19.67 -17.22
N PRO A 85 -16.09 -18.50 -17.81
CA PRO A 85 -17.14 -17.60 -17.33
C PRO A 85 -18.50 -18.31 -17.29
N GLY A 86 -19.20 -18.19 -16.15
CA GLY A 86 -20.51 -18.81 -15.93
C GLY A 86 -20.49 -20.28 -15.47
N THR A 87 -19.31 -20.87 -15.24
CA THR A 87 -19.20 -22.22 -14.68
C THR A 87 -19.12 -22.19 -13.15
N THR A 88 -19.68 -23.21 -12.50
CA THR A 88 -19.62 -23.35 -11.04
C THR A 88 -18.23 -23.79 -10.62
N VAL A 89 -17.68 -23.11 -9.61
CA VAL A 89 -16.34 -23.37 -9.08
C VAL A 89 -16.41 -24.55 -8.11
N PRO A 90 -15.51 -25.55 -8.22
CA PRO A 90 -15.44 -26.67 -7.27
C PRO A 90 -15.06 -26.22 -5.85
N THR A 91 -15.46 -26.99 -4.86
CA THR A 91 -15.00 -26.82 -3.47
C THR A 91 -13.58 -27.33 -3.29
N VAL A 92 -12.79 -26.58 -2.55
CA VAL A 92 -11.35 -26.79 -2.35
C VAL A 92 -11.06 -27.72 -1.15
N PRO A 93 -10.06 -28.63 -1.16
CA PRO A 93 -9.60 -29.30 0.07
C PRO A 93 -8.85 -28.38 1.03
N ALA A 94 -8.90 -28.66 2.33
CA ALA A 94 -8.11 -27.94 3.32
C ALA A 94 -6.63 -28.39 3.29
N GLY A 95 -5.71 -27.51 2.89
CA GLY A 95 -4.26 -27.75 2.91
C GLY A 95 -3.47 -26.58 2.35
N ALA A 96 -2.18 -26.45 2.73
CA ALA A 96 -1.31 -25.34 2.30
C ALA A 96 -0.95 -25.37 0.80
N ALA A 97 -1.06 -26.54 0.19
CA ALA A 97 -0.97 -26.72 -1.24
C ALA A 97 -2.16 -27.55 -1.71
N ALA A 98 -2.76 -27.15 -2.82
CA ALA A 98 -3.88 -27.84 -3.43
C ALA A 98 -3.72 -27.92 -4.94
N THR A 99 -4.01 -29.10 -5.50
CA THR A 99 -3.99 -29.33 -6.95
C THR A 99 -5.38 -29.72 -7.43
N TYR A 100 -5.85 -29.04 -8.47
CA TYR A 100 -7.14 -29.27 -9.11
C TYR A 100 -6.93 -29.66 -10.55
N THR A 101 -7.74 -30.58 -11.05
CA THR A 101 -7.75 -30.93 -12.46
C THR A 101 -9.19 -30.88 -12.93
N THR A 102 -9.42 -30.18 -14.05
CA THR A 102 -10.73 -30.08 -14.69
C THR A 102 -10.57 -30.25 -16.18
N THR A 103 -11.60 -30.76 -16.84
CA THR A 103 -11.64 -30.92 -18.29
C THR A 103 -12.70 -30.00 -18.86
N ALA A 104 -12.30 -29.10 -19.76
CA ALA A 104 -13.20 -28.27 -20.54
C ALA A 104 -13.16 -28.70 -22.01
N PHE A 105 -14.01 -28.11 -22.85
CA PHE A 105 -14.02 -28.41 -24.29
C PHE A 105 -12.67 -28.13 -24.97
N SER A 106 -11.90 -27.17 -24.45
CA SER A 106 -10.58 -26.79 -24.95
C SER A 106 -9.44 -27.73 -24.53
N GLY A 107 -9.67 -28.64 -23.57
CA GLY A 107 -8.64 -29.56 -23.07
C GLY A 107 -8.68 -29.78 -21.56
N THR A 108 -7.64 -30.46 -21.05
CA THR A 108 -7.46 -30.68 -19.61
C THR A 108 -6.69 -29.52 -19.00
N TYR A 109 -7.22 -28.93 -17.94
CA TYR A 109 -6.58 -27.90 -17.14
C TYR A 109 -6.17 -28.46 -15.78
N GLN A 110 -5.04 -27.98 -15.27
CA GLN A 110 -4.59 -28.27 -13.91
C GLN A 110 -4.19 -26.97 -13.21
N PHE A 111 -4.73 -26.74 -12.02
CA PHE A 111 -4.43 -25.60 -11.18
C PHE A 111 -3.63 -26.08 -9.97
N VAL A 112 -2.45 -25.53 -9.74
CA VAL A 112 -1.66 -25.78 -8.52
C VAL A 112 -1.61 -24.48 -7.74
N LEU A 113 -2.21 -24.50 -6.55
CA LEU A 113 -2.28 -23.37 -5.64
C LEU A 113 -1.40 -23.67 -4.43
N THR A 114 -0.58 -22.72 -4.01
CA THR A 114 0.31 -22.91 -2.87
C THR A 114 0.38 -21.63 -2.05
N ALA A 115 0.01 -21.74 -0.78
CA ALA A 115 0.10 -20.67 0.20
C ALA A 115 1.28 -20.97 1.14
N SER A 116 2.31 -20.12 1.08
CA SER A 116 3.41 -20.12 2.03
C SER A 116 3.19 -18.98 3.02
N VAL A 117 2.38 -19.24 4.04
CA VAL A 117 2.09 -18.30 5.15
C VAL A 117 2.82 -18.79 6.40
N ALA A 118 3.38 -17.88 7.20
CA ALA A 118 4.31 -18.12 8.32
C ALA A 118 5.77 -18.39 7.90
N SER A 119 6.21 -17.81 6.78
CA SER A 119 7.63 -17.81 6.40
C SER A 119 8.41 -16.80 7.23
N LEU A 120 9.61 -17.16 7.67
CA LEU A 120 10.54 -16.22 8.32
C LEU A 120 11.10 -15.17 7.36
N VAL A 121 10.91 -15.36 6.04
CA VAL A 121 11.44 -14.49 4.99
C VAL A 121 10.33 -13.66 4.36
N GLN A 122 9.33 -14.30 3.73
CA GLN A 122 8.20 -13.63 3.06
C GLN A 122 6.99 -14.57 2.93
N ASP A 123 5.80 -14.05 3.25
CA ASP A 123 4.54 -14.76 3.03
C ASP A 123 4.10 -14.60 1.57
N THR A 124 3.88 -15.70 0.86
CA THR A 124 3.61 -15.68 -0.58
C THR A 124 2.49 -16.64 -0.98
N TYR A 125 1.78 -16.28 -2.03
CA TYR A 125 0.76 -17.09 -2.66
C TYR A 125 1.11 -17.33 -4.13
N LEU A 126 1.26 -18.58 -4.52
CA LEU A 126 1.59 -19.00 -5.88
C LEU A 126 0.37 -19.65 -6.53
N ALA A 127 -0.02 -19.13 -7.69
CA ALA A 127 -0.99 -19.75 -8.58
C ALA A 127 -0.32 -20.21 -9.86
N VAL A 128 -0.47 -21.49 -10.18
CA VAL A 128 0.05 -22.10 -11.40
C VAL A 128 -1.13 -22.67 -12.18
N VAL A 129 -1.24 -22.26 -13.44
CA VAL A 129 -2.29 -22.71 -14.37
C VAL A 129 -1.62 -23.48 -15.50
N ASN A 130 -1.93 -24.76 -15.61
CA ASN A 130 -1.48 -25.64 -16.69
C ASN A 130 -2.66 -25.98 -17.61
N HIS A 131 -2.40 -26.08 -18.91
CA HIS A 131 -3.40 -26.49 -19.90
C HIS A 131 -2.78 -27.41 -20.96
N ALA A 132 -3.47 -28.51 -21.27
CA ALA A 132 -3.12 -29.42 -22.36
C ALA A 132 -3.82 -28.97 -23.65
N TYR A 133 -3.15 -28.11 -24.42
CA TYR A 133 -3.67 -27.57 -25.68
C TYR A 133 -3.54 -28.58 -26.81
N THR A 134 -4.65 -29.02 -27.40
CA THR A 134 -4.67 -29.91 -28.56
C THR A 134 -4.46 -29.15 -29.86
N PHE A 135 -3.56 -29.62 -30.72
CA PHE A 135 -3.36 -29.03 -32.05
C PHE A 135 -4.60 -29.21 -32.93
N PHE A 136 -4.98 -28.26 -33.77
CA PHE A 136 -6.11 -28.44 -34.70
C PHE A 136 -5.60 -28.61 -36.14
N ALA A 137 -4.78 -27.67 -36.62
CA ALA A 137 -4.31 -27.68 -37.99
C ALA A 137 -3.17 -28.70 -38.23
N ALA A 138 -2.26 -28.85 -37.27
CA ALA A 138 -1.14 -29.78 -37.38
C ALA A 138 -1.60 -31.25 -37.44
N GLN A 139 -2.67 -31.61 -36.72
CA GLN A 139 -3.23 -32.96 -36.76
C GLN A 139 -3.73 -33.33 -38.16
N ALA A 140 -4.34 -32.39 -38.89
CA ALA A 140 -4.84 -32.61 -40.23
C ALA A 140 -3.72 -32.95 -41.25
N LEU A 141 -2.47 -32.61 -40.94
CA LEU A 141 -1.29 -32.94 -41.76
C LEU A 141 -0.51 -34.16 -41.24
N GLY A 142 -1.04 -34.88 -40.25
CA GLY A 142 -0.43 -36.09 -39.71
C GLY A 142 0.61 -35.86 -38.62
N PHE A 143 0.80 -34.62 -38.13
CA PHE A 143 1.63 -34.39 -36.95
C PHE A 143 0.89 -34.92 -35.71
N SER A 144 1.34 -36.04 -35.14
CA SER A 144 0.60 -36.78 -34.10
C SER A 144 1.43 -37.43 -33.00
N SER A 145 2.62 -36.91 -32.69
CA SER A 145 3.53 -37.53 -31.71
C SER A 145 3.68 -36.78 -30.38
N SER A 146 2.95 -35.67 -30.18
CA SER A 146 3.03 -34.88 -28.95
C SER A 146 2.00 -35.33 -27.93
N THR A 147 2.40 -35.45 -26.67
CA THR A 147 1.49 -35.79 -25.57
C THR A 147 1.71 -34.82 -24.42
N CYS A 148 0.63 -34.38 -23.79
CA CYS A 148 0.67 -33.62 -22.54
C CYS A 148 -0.04 -34.41 -21.45
N THR A 149 0.63 -34.63 -20.32
CA THR A 149 0.03 -35.33 -19.18
C THR A 149 -0.19 -34.34 -18.03
N LEU A 150 -1.45 -34.13 -17.65
CA LEU A 150 -1.85 -33.27 -16.53
C LEU A 150 -2.79 -34.04 -15.60
N GLY A 151 -2.56 -33.99 -14.30
CA GLY A 151 -3.42 -34.66 -13.30
C GLY A 151 -3.58 -36.17 -13.50
N GLY A 152 -2.60 -36.84 -14.13
CA GLY A 152 -2.67 -38.27 -14.49
C GLY A 152 -3.40 -38.56 -15.81
N THR A 153 -3.98 -37.55 -16.47
CA THR A 153 -4.63 -37.67 -17.78
C THR A 153 -3.64 -37.32 -18.88
N THR A 154 -3.39 -38.25 -19.79
CA THR A 154 -2.54 -38.02 -20.98
C THR A 154 -3.39 -37.63 -22.18
N THR A 155 -3.26 -36.39 -22.62
CA THR A 155 -3.85 -35.87 -23.86
C THR A 155 -2.89 -36.09 -25.02
N THR A 156 -3.32 -36.84 -26.03
CA THR A 156 -2.59 -37.03 -27.28
C THR A 156 -2.74 -35.83 -28.21
N ASN A 157 -1.76 -35.60 -29.07
CA ASN A 157 -1.71 -34.49 -30.01
C ASN A 157 -1.81 -33.13 -29.31
N ALA A 158 -1.11 -32.99 -28.17
CA ALA A 158 -1.22 -31.80 -27.33
C ALA A 158 0.14 -31.30 -26.82
N ILE A 159 0.18 -30.01 -26.49
CA ILE A 159 1.30 -29.35 -25.82
C ILE A 159 0.88 -28.85 -24.45
N CYS A 160 1.75 -28.99 -23.45
CA CYS A 160 1.51 -28.43 -22.12
C CYS A 160 1.87 -26.94 -22.11
N LEU A 161 0.87 -26.09 -21.96
CA LEU A 161 1.04 -24.68 -21.67
C LEU A 161 1.01 -24.47 -20.16
N GLN A 162 1.86 -23.59 -19.67
CA GLN A 162 1.94 -23.25 -18.26
C GLN A 162 2.05 -21.74 -18.09
N SER A 163 1.30 -21.22 -17.13
CA SER A 163 1.45 -19.88 -16.57
C SER A 163 1.65 -19.96 -15.06
N ARG A 164 2.45 -19.05 -14.51
CA ARG A 164 2.72 -18.94 -13.08
C ARG A 164 2.63 -17.47 -12.69
N ALA A 165 1.96 -17.22 -11.58
CA ALA A 165 1.88 -15.91 -10.97
C ALA A 165 2.08 -16.06 -9.46
N LYS A 166 2.86 -15.15 -8.88
CA LYS A 166 3.18 -15.16 -7.45
C LYS A 166 2.77 -13.81 -6.86
N ALA A 167 1.88 -13.83 -5.89
CA ALA A 167 1.54 -12.66 -5.08
C ALA A 167 2.21 -12.77 -3.71
N LEU A 168 2.41 -11.64 -3.05
CA LEU A 168 2.69 -11.63 -1.62
C LEU A 168 1.38 -11.84 -0.88
N ALA A 169 1.36 -12.80 0.04
CA ALA A 169 0.19 -13.10 0.87
C ALA A 169 0.13 -12.22 2.12
N ALA A 170 1.19 -11.44 2.37
CA ALA A 170 1.24 -10.43 3.41
C ALA A 170 1.43 -9.06 2.77
N THR A 171 0.50 -8.18 3.08
CA THR A 171 0.74 -6.75 3.06
C THR A 171 2.00 -6.42 3.84
N TYR A 172 2.79 -5.50 3.29
CA TYR A 172 3.92 -4.99 4.02
C TYR A 172 3.49 -4.08 5.18
N PRO A 173 3.92 -4.42 6.40
CA PRO A 173 3.67 -3.65 7.61
C PRO A 173 4.76 -2.58 7.72
N PHE A 174 4.71 -1.57 6.85
CA PHE A 174 5.66 -0.47 6.90
C PHE A 174 5.17 0.61 7.85
N ALA A 175 6.06 1.07 8.71
CA ALA A 175 5.86 2.25 9.56
C ALA A 175 5.85 3.51 8.70
N LEU A 176 6.72 3.56 7.69
CA LEU A 176 6.82 4.65 6.74
C LEU A 176 6.57 4.16 5.30
N ILE A 177 5.66 4.80 4.58
CA ILE A 177 5.35 4.52 3.17
C ILE A 177 5.42 5.82 2.38
N LEU A 178 6.27 5.84 1.36
CA LEU A 178 6.47 6.97 0.46
C LEU A 178 6.17 6.54 -0.98
N LEU A 179 5.49 7.41 -1.73
CA LEU A 179 4.74 7.02 -2.94
C LEU A 179 4.99 7.92 -4.17
N ASP A 180 6.07 8.69 -4.24
CA ASP A 180 6.30 9.68 -5.31
C ASP A 180 6.45 9.05 -6.70
N ASP A 181 5.42 9.02 -7.53
CA ASP A 181 5.52 8.40 -8.87
C ASP A 181 6.28 9.25 -9.93
N GLN A 182 6.86 10.41 -9.55
CA GLN A 182 7.49 11.36 -10.46
C GLN A 182 9.00 11.50 -10.25
N ASN A 183 9.78 11.05 -11.24
CA ASN A 183 11.19 11.39 -11.50
C ASN A 183 12.27 10.61 -10.70
N THR A 184 13.15 9.91 -11.44
CA THR A 184 14.33 9.16 -10.96
C THR A 184 15.44 10.00 -10.29
N GLN A 185 15.25 11.32 -10.14
CA GLN A 185 16.28 12.24 -9.61
C GLN A 185 15.99 12.79 -8.21
N TYR A 186 14.81 12.56 -7.66
CA TYR A 186 14.46 12.99 -6.31
C TYR A 186 14.38 11.79 -5.37
N GLU A 187 14.74 12.01 -4.12
CA GLU A 187 14.60 11.01 -3.06
C GLU A 187 13.33 11.30 -2.27
N ASN A 188 12.53 10.27 -2.05
CA ASN A 188 11.26 10.40 -1.35
C ASN A 188 11.45 10.70 0.12
N LEU A 189 12.57 10.25 0.69
CA LEU A 189 13.00 10.61 2.03
C LEU A 189 14.28 11.44 1.97
N GLN A 190 14.28 12.60 2.61
CA GLN A 190 15.46 13.43 2.81
C GLN A 190 15.63 13.85 4.28
N LEU A 191 16.85 13.67 4.80
CA LEU A 191 17.25 14.10 6.14
C LEU A 191 18.32 15.21 6.04
N ASN A 192 17.84 16.46 6.02
CA ASN A 192 18.62 17.67 5.71
C ASN A 192 18.98 18.46 6.98
N GLY A 193 19.56 17.79 7.98
CA GLY A 193 19.93 18.44 9.24
C GLY A 193 20.89 17.62 10.10
N ALA A 194 21.67 18.31 10.96
CA ALA A 194 22.71 17.70 11.78
C ALA A 194 22.53 18.05 13.28
N PRO A 195 22.00 17.15 14.13
CA PRO A 195 21.52 15.79 13.85
C PRO A 195 20.00 15.73 13.64
N SER A 196 19.57 15.42 12.41
CA SER A 196 18.19 14.96 12.15
C SER A 196 18.10 13.44 12.36
N LYS A 197 17.01 12.95 12.96
CA LYS A 197 16.85 11.53 13.31
C LYS A 197 15.46 11.01 12.93
N LEU A 198 15.43 9.87 12.26
CA LEU A 198 14.23 9.05 12.10
C LEU A 198 14.45 7.77 12.91
N VAL A 199 13.60 7.50 13.89
CA VAL A 199 13.64 6.30 14.71
C VAL A 199 12.35 5.53 14.51
N LEU A 200 12.48 4.27 14.13
CA LEU A 200 11.36 3.36 13.94
C LEU A 200 11.45 2.28 15.02
N HIS A 201 10.51 2.34 15.97
CA HIS A 201 10.35 1.43 17.09
C HIS A 201 9.20 0.47 16.88
N ASP A 202 9.34 -0.70 17.48
CA ASP A 202 8.31 -1.73 17.57
C ASP A 202 7.83 -2.23 16.19
N GLY A 203 7.31 -3.47 16.17
CA GLY A 203 6.95 -4.13 14.92
C GLY A 203 7.55 -5.54 14.75
N GLY A 204 8.56 -5.93 15.55
CA GLY A 204 9.14 -7.27 15.45
C GLY A 204 9.91 -7.43 14.14
N THR A 205 9.66 -8.45 13.30
CA THR A 205 10.24 -8.57 11.95
C THR A 205 9.58 -7.64 10.91
N LYS A 206 8.71 -6.74 11.38
CA LYS A 206 7.77 -5.90 10.63
C LYS A 206 7.96 -4.46 11.12
N GLY A 207 7.63 -3.41 10.36
CA GLY A 207 7.83 -2.00 10.78
C GLY A 207 8.97 -1.24 10.08
N GLY A 208 9.39 -1.68 8.88
CA GLY A 208 10.39 -0.98 8.07
C GLY A 208 9.86 0.27 7.37
N ALA A 209 10.62 0.77 6.40
CA ALA A 209 10.17 1.83 5.49
C ALA A 209 10.11 1.33 4.05
N PHE A 210 9.14 1.84 3.30
CA PHE A 210 8.99 1.60 1.88
C PHE A 210 8.98 2.89 1.10
N SER A 211 9.63 2.84 -0.04
CA SER A 211 9.63 3.88 -1.04
C SER A 211 9.66 3.25 -2.43
N ASN A 212 8.81 3.73 -3.34
CA ASN A 212 8.90 3.37 -4.76
C ASN A 212 10.12 3.99 -5.45
N GLU A 213 10.78 4.99 -4.84
CA GLU A 213 12.01 5.62 -5.32
C GLU A 213 13.07 5.68 -4.21
N SER A 214 14.15 6.44 -4.43
CA SER A 214 15.32 6.48 -3.57
C SER A 214 15.04 7.12 -2.21
N MET A 215 15.85 6.77 -1.21
CA MET A 215 15.86 7.39 0.12
C MET A 215 17.29 7.88 0.43
N ASN A 216 17.43 9.11 0.93
CA ASN A 216 18.73 9.70 1.22
C ASN A 216 18.80 10.23 2.67
N PRO A 217 19.57 9.59 3.56
CA PRO A 217 19.70 10.05 4.93
C PRO A 217 20.59 11.29 5.08
N GLY A 218 21.25 11.77 4.03
CA GLY A 218 22.04 13.01 4.03
C GLY A 218 23.02 13.07 5.21
N ASN A 219 22.85 14.09 6.06
CA ASN A 219 23.62 14.29 7.30
C ASN A 219 22.86 13.83 8.56
N GLY A 220 21.66 13.26 8.40
CA GLY A 220 20.86 12.70 9.47
C GLY A 220 21.14 11.22 9.72
N THR A 221 20.32 10.63 10.58
CA THR A 221 20.43 9.22 10.99
C THR A 221 19.07 8.54 10.96
N ILE A 222 19.03 7.31 10.43
CA ILE A 222 17.86 6.43 10.50
C ILE A 222 18.21 5.29 11.45
N THR A 223 17.37 5.04 12.45
CA THR A 223 17.61 4.03 13.49
C THR A 223 16.40 3.10 13.60
N PHE A 224 16.65 1.79 13.61
CA PHE A 224 15.66 0.75 13.91
C PHE A 224 15.92 0.19 15.32
N ASN A 225 14.89 0.10 16.17
CA ASN A 225 15.02 -0.34 17.57
C ASN A 225 15.17 -1.88 17.71
N PRO A 226 15.90 -2.41 18.73
CA PRO A 226 16.40 -3.78 18.78
C PRO A 226 15.45 -4.83 19.38
N CYS A 227 14.16 -4.54 19.58
CA CYS A 227 13.19 -5.58 19.95
C CYS A 227 12.74 -6.40 18.72
N GLY A 228 13.71 -7.04 18.05
CA GLY A 228 13.53 -7.84 16.84
C GLY A 228 14.58 -7.54 15.76
N GLN A 229 14.58 -8.34 14.68
CA GLN A 229 15.25 -7.99 13.42
C GLN A 229 14.42 -6.95 12.64
N SER A 230 14.13 -5.83 13.30
CA SER A 230 13.08 -4.91 12.88
C SER A 230 13.49 -4.07 11.67
N GLY A 231 12.62 -4.11 10.65
CA GLY A 231 12.55 -3.15 9.55
C GLY A 231 13.66 -3.27 8.51
N ASP A 232 13.26 -3.40 7.24
CA ASP A 232 14.14 -3.16 6.09
C ASP A 232 13.79 -1.80 5.47
N LEU A 233 14.79 -1.14 4.88
CA LEU A 233 14.57 0.01 3.99
C LEU A 233 14.40 -0.55 2.59
N TRP A 234 13.15 -0.61 2.12
CA TRP A 234 12.90 -1.04 0.75
C TRP A 234 12.66 0.17 -0.16
N ALA A 235 13.68 0.51 -0.95
CA ALA A 235 13.56 1.44 -2.07
C ALA A 235 13.51 0.64 -3.38
N ALA A 236 12.45 0.79 -4.18
CA ALA A 236 12.36 0.07 -5.45
C ALA A 236 13.34 0.61 -6.52
N ASN A 237 13.80 1.85 -6.38
CA ASN A 237 14.75 2.48 -7.30
C ASN A 237 15.77 3.36 -6.55
N GLU A 238 16.97 2.84 -6.30
CA GLU A 238 18.03 3.57 -5.61
C GLU A 238 18.70 4.62 -6.53
N SER A 239 18.79 5.87 -6.08
CA SER A 239 19.50 6.93 -6.81
C SER A 239 21.01 6.80 -6.61
N ALA A 240 21.80 7.27 -7.58
CA ALA A 240 23.28 7.30 -7.46
C ALA A 240 23.77 8.14 -6.26
N ALA A 241 22.97 9.12 -5.82
CA ALA A 241 23.23 9.89 -4.61
C ALA A 241 22.93 9.08 -3.33
N GLY A 242 21.84 8.30 -3.29
CA GLY A 242 21.50 7.42 -2.16
C GLY A 242 22.48 6.26 -1.96
N ALA A 243 23.01 5.70 -3.05
CA ALA A 243 24.00 4.62 -3.02
C ALA A 243 25.39 5.04 -2.48
N ALA A 244 25.69 6.34 -2.47
CA ALA A 244 27.02 6.88 -2.14
C ALA A 244 27.15 7.42 -0.70
N VAL A 245 26.06 7.45 0.08
CA VAL A 245 26.06 8.03 1.43
C VAL A 245 26.54 6.99 2.44
N THR A 246 27.65 7.28 3.10
CA THR A 246 28.31 6.47 4.15
C THR A 246 27.54 6.40 5.48
N GLY A 247 26.22 6.53 5.42
CA GLY A 247 25.29 6.59 6.55
C GLY A 247 23.89 6.05 6.26
N THR A 248 23.63 5.50 5.07
CA THR A 248 22.55 4.52 4.92
C THR A 248 22.93 3.35 5.83
N PRO A 249 22.07 2.95 6.79
CA PRO A 249 22.40 1.81 7.63
C PRO A 249 22.56 0.58 6.72
N SER A 250 23.79 0.15 6.47
CA SER A 250 24.04 -1.29 6.31
C SER A 250 23.44 -1.93 7.55
N HIS A 251 22.59 -2.96 7.41
CA HIS A 251 21.93 -3.68 8.50
C HIS A 251 22.88 -3.85 9.70
N THR A 252 22.88 -2.89 10.61
CA THR A 252 23.78 -2.89 11.75
C THR A 252 22.86 -3.06 12.92
N MET A 253 22.90 -4.25 13.51
CA MET A 253 22.18 -4.53 14.73
C MET A 253 22.59 -3.48 15.77
N GLY A 254 21.64 -2.62 16.14
CA GLY A 254 21.62 -1.78 17.34
C GLY A 254 22.77 -0.78 17.49
N TYR A 255 22.46 0.52 17.34
CA TYR A 255 23.16 1.54 18.12
C TYR A 255 22.37 1.78 19.42
N GLN A 256 22.84 1.22 20.53
CA GLN A 256 22.40 1.59 21.88
C GLN A 256 22.96 2.98 22.19
N GLY A 257 22.18 4.03 21.91
CA GLY A 257 22.62 5.42 22.00
C GLY A 257 21.77 6.36 22.84
N ASP A 258 20.67 5.92 23.44
CA ASP A 258 19.88 6.78 24.34
C ASP A 258 19.71 6.13 25.72
N ILE A 259 19.99 6.92 26.76
CA ILE A 259 19.99 6.54 28.18
C ILE A 259 18.55 6.47 28.73
N GLY A 260 17.62 5.95 27.93
CA GLY A 260 16.25 5.64 28.32
C GLY A 260 16.16 4.21 28.85
N ILE A 261 15.47 4.01 29.97
CA ILE A 261 15.07 2.66 30.40
C ILE A 261 13.96 2.20 29.45
N TYR A 262 14.34 1.58 28.33
CA TYR A 262 13.40 0.93 27.42
C TYR A 262 12.91 -0.40 28.05
N PRO A 263 11.64 -0.79 27.87
CA PRO A 263 11.14 -2.07 28.37
C PRO A 263 11.98 -3.24 27.81
N LEU A 264 12.35 -4.19 28.68
CA LEU A 264 13.07 -5.40 28.29
C LEU A 264 12.27 -6.16 27.21
N CYS A 265 12.90 -6.42 26.06
CA CYS A 265 12.28 -7.20 24.99
C CYS A 265 11.97 -8.62 25.50
N THR A 266 10.72 -9.08 25.35
CA THR A 266 10.27 -10.42 25.76
C THR A 266 9.81 -11.22 24.54
N VAL A 267 9.66 -12.55 24.65
CA VAL A 267 9.22 -13.40 23.52
C VAL A 267 7.83 -13.00 22.98
N ALA A 268 7.02 -12.31 23.80
CA ALA A 268 5.73 -11.74 23.40
C ALA A 268 5.85 -10.50 22.49
N THR A 269 6.97 -9.77 22.52
CA THR A 269 7.23 -8.60 21.64
C THR A 269 7.89 -8.98 20.31
N LEU A 270 8.45 -10.20 20.19
CA LEU A 270 9.03 -10.76 18.95
C LEU A 270 7.98 -11.28 17.96
N HIS A 271 6.78 -11.60 18.45
CA HIS A 271 5.67 -12.10 17.64
C HIS A 271 4.62 -11.00 17.53
N THR A 272 4.82 -10.06 16.61
CA THR A 272 3.79 -9.06 16.36
C THR A 272 2.55 -9.72 15.76
N PRO A 273 1.34 -9.42 16.27
CA PRO A 273 0.10 -9.88 15.67
C PRO A 273 0.03 -9.42 14.21
N TYR A 274 -0.58 -10.25 13.36
CA TYR A 274 -0.92 -9.87 11.99
C TYR A 274 -1.68 -8.53 11.95
N PRO A 275 -1.59 -7.76 10.85
CA PRO A 275 -2.40 -6.56 10.64
C PRO A 275 -3.87 -6.83 10.96
N LYS A 276 -4.57 -5.83 11.50
CA LYS A 276 -6.00 -5.96 11.80
C LYS A 276 -6.73 -6.49 10.53
N PRO A 277 -7.44 -7.65 10.57
CA PRO A 277 -8.04 -8.31 9.40
C PRO A 277 -9.16 -7.53 8.67
N THR A 278 -9.34 -6.24 8.97
CA THR A 278 -10.60 -5.53 8.69
C THR A 278 -10.41 -4.13 8.11
N VAL A 279 -9.18 -3.69 7.87
CA VAL A 279 -8.94 -2.30 7.44
C VAL A 279 -7.97 -2.27 6.27
N HIS A 280 -8.48 -2.72 5.12
CA HIS A 280 -7.93 -2.36 3.84
C HIS A 280 -8.30 -0.91 3.54
N ILE A 281 -7.31 -0.05 3.37
CA ILE A 281 -7.53 1.26 2.76
C ILE A 281 -7.27 1.07 1.26
N PRO A 282 -8.30 1.13 0.39
CA PRO A 282 -8.07 1.13 -1.04
C PRO A 282 -7.14 2.28 -1.38
N PHE A 283 -6.01 1.97 -2.00
CA PHE A 283 -5.16 3.03 -2.53
C PHE A 283 -5.78 3.58 -3.83
N PRO A 284 -5.97 4.90 -4.00
CA PRO A 284 -5.72 6.02 -3.07
C PRO A 284 -6.95 6.44 -2.23
N SER A 285 -8.11 5.82 -2.45
CA SER A 285 -9.39 6.21 -1.85
C SER A 285 -9.59 5.67 -0.43
N TYR A 286 -9.35 6.52 0.56
CA TYR A 286 -9.86 6.30 1.90
C TYR A 286 -11.40 6.47 1.91
N PRO A 287 -12.19 5.50 2.38
CA PRO A 287 -13.63 5.67 2.53
C PRO A 287 -13.90 6.66 3.67
N GLU A 288 -14.02 7.94 3.32
CA GLU A 288 -14.16 9.05 4.25
C GLU A 288 -15.32 8.82 5.25
N PRO A 289 -15.05 8.91 6.57
CA PRO A 289 -16.08 8.98 7.58
C PRO A 289 -17.04 10.14 7.33
N ALA A 290 -18.33 9.88 7.40
CA ALA A 290 -19.32 10.95 7.32
C ALA A 290 -19.16 11.93 8.49
N VAL A 291 -19.05 13.22 8.19
CA VAL A 291 -19.00 14.28 9.22
C VAL A 291 -20.36 14.38 9.91
N THR A 292 -20.38 14.15 11.21
CA THR A 292 -21.59 14.16 12.06
C THR A 292 -21.57 15.39 12.96
N GLY A 293 -21.73 16.58 12.37
CA GLY A 293 -21.73 17.82 13.13
C GLY A 293 -22.05 19.08 12.31
N PRO A 294 -22.33 20.21 12.97
CA PRO A 294 -22.62 21.48 12.32
C PRO A 294 -21.38 22.08 11.61
N THR A 295 -21.63 23.02 10.71
CA THR A 295 -20.56 23.80 10.05
C THR A 295 -20.27 25.07 10.84
N TYR A 296 -19.01 25.25 11.23
CA TYR A 296 -18.49 26.44 11.89
C TYR A 296 -17.64 27.27 10.91
N ALA A 297 -18.10 28.47 10.57
CA ALA A 297 -17.49 29.29 9.52
C ALA A 297 -16.63 30.45 10.04
N VAL A 298 -16.68 30.75 11.34
CA VAL A 298 -15.93 31.87 11.92
C VAL A 298 -14.48 31.44 12.19
N PRO A 299 -13.47 32.28 11.87
CA PRO A 299 -12.11 32.03 12.32
C PRO A 299 -12.03 31.88 13.85
N LEU A 300 -11.37 30.83 14.33
CA LEU A 300 -11.13 30.58 15.73
C LEU A 300 -9.67 30.93 16.05
N THR A 301 -9.48 31.90 16.94
CA THR A 301 -8.17 32.19 17.53
C THR A 301 -8.19 31.84 19.01
N ALA A 302 -7.52 30.74 19.36
CA ALA A 302 -7.29 30.37 20.74
C ALA A 302 -6.05 31.12 21.25
N SER A 303 -6.24 31.94 22.28
CA SER A 303 -5.18 32.74 22.89
C SER A 303 -5.45 32.89 24.38
N GLY A 304 -4.70 32.12 25.18
CA GLY A 304 -4.89 31.98 26.62
C GLY A 304 -6.16 31.19 27.00
N GLY A 305 -6.01 30.19 27.87
CA GLY A 305 -7.14 29.44 28.42
C GLY A 305 -7.54 28.20 27.61
N THR A 306 -8.67 27.58 28.00
CA THR A 306 -9.10 26.28 27.48
C THR A 306 -10.35 26.39 26.61
N TYR A 307 -10.27 25.87 25.38
CA TYR A 307 -11.33 25.83 24.38
C TYR A 307 -11.74 24.39 24.11
N TYR A 308 -13.04 24.14 23.98
CA TYR A 308 -13.61 22.81 23.79
C TYR A 308 -14.31 22.76 22.44
N LEU A 309 -13.80 21.93 21.52
CA LEU A 309 -14.29 21.83 20.15
C LEU A 309 -15.08 20.53 19.99
N CYS A 310 -16.27 20.62 19.40
CA CYS A 310 -17.08 19.47 19.04
C CYS A 310 -16.90 19.09 17.55
N PRO A 311 -17.12 17.81 17.17
CA PRO A 311 -16.95 17.36 15.79
C PRO A 311 -17.88 18.09 14.82
N GLY A 312 -17.46 18.19 13.56
CA GLY A 312 -18.16 18.96 12.53
C GLY A 312 -17.22 19.50 11.45
N THR A 313 -17.78 20.35 10.59
CA THR A 313 -17.03 20.99 9.51
C THR A 313 -16.58 22.38 9.93
N TYR A 314 -15.32 22.72 9.70
CA TYR A 314 -14.71 24.00 10.04
C TYR A 314 -14.21 24.66 8.76
N SER A 315 -14.80 25.79 8.38
CA SER A 315 -14.42 26.55 7.18
C SER A 315 -13.70 27.88 7.52
N GLY A 316 -13.50 28.16 8.80
CA GLY A 316 -12.61 29.21 9.28
C GLY A 316 -11.22 28.66 9.63
N THR A 317 -10.27 29.54 9.92
CA THR A 317 -8.94 29.13 10.41
C THR A 317 -9.03 28.72 11.88
N LEU A 318 -8.37 27.62 12.27
CA LEU A 318 -8.02 27.40 13.67
C LEU A 318 -6.61 27.94 13.85
N SER A 319 -6.48 29.03 14.59
CA SER A 319 -5.20 29.64 14.94
C SER A 319 -4.97 29.53 16.43
N GLU A 320 -3.80 29.07 16.84
CA GLU A 320 -3.44 28.98 18.25
C GLU A 320 -2.05 29.59 18.43
N SER A 321 -1.96 30.66 19.20
CA SER A 321 -0.79 31.56 19.14
C SER A 321 -0.09 31.80 20.47
N SER A 322 -0.52 31.15 21.54
CA SER A 322 0.01 31.41 22.89
C SER A 322 0.36 30.13 23.62
N GLY A 323 1.53 30.06 24.26
CA GLY A 323 1.96 28.86 25.01
C GLY A 323 1.02 28.40 26.13
N GLY A 324 0.06 29.24 26.56
CA GLY A 324 -0.92 28.93 27.59
C GLY A 324 -2.33 28.58 27.08
N SER A 325 -2.54 28.46 25.77
CA SER A 325 -3.83 27.98 25.23
C SER A 325 -3.89 26.46 25.23
N THR A 326 -5.07 25.91 25.48
CA THR A 326 -5.35 24.48 25.31
C THR A 326 -6.65 24.31 24.56
N VAL A 327 -6.61 23.58 23.45
CA VAL A 327 -7.76 23.24 22.64
C VAL A 327 -8.02 21.74 22.82
N ILE A 328 -9.20 21.41 23.33
CA ILE A 328 -9.65 20.05 23.62
C ILE A 328 -10.69 19.66 22.59
N MET A 329 -10.43 18.59 21.84
CA MET A 329 -11.30 18.10 20.78
C MET A 329 -12.02 16.84 21.25
N TYR A 330 -13.34 16.90 21.31
CA TYR A 330 -14.18 15.76 21.62
C TYR A 330 -14.13 14.66 20.53
N PRO A 331 -14.44 13.39 20.85
CA PRO A 331 -14.44 12.31 19.86
C PRO A 331 -15.40 12.57 18.71
N GLY A 332 -14.94 12.27 17.49
CA GLY A 332 -15.71 12.38 16.25
C GLY A 332 -14.87 12.71 15.04
N VAL A 333 -15.54 13.18 13.98
CA VAL A 333 -14.93 13.56 12.70
C VAL A 333 -14.82 15.08 12.62
N TYR A 334 -13.61 15.59 12.41
CA TYR A 334 -13.35 17.01 12.21
C TYR A 334 -12.89 17.24 10.78
N ARG A 335 -13.64 18.03 10.03
CA ARG A 335 -13.26 18.37 8.66
C ARG A 335 -12.89 19.84 8.56
N PHE A 336 -11.63 20.13 8.30
CA PHE A 336 -11.15 21.48 8.06
C PHE A 336 -11.09 21.76 6.55
N THR A 337 -11.72 22.85 6.13
CA THR A 337 -11.79 23.30 4.74
C THR A 337 -11.25 24.72 4.60
N ALA A 338 -10.77 25.08 3.41
CA ALA A 338 -10.22 26.39 3.00
C ALA A 338 -10.86 27.64 3.68
N PRO A 339 -10.10 28.72 3.96
CA PRO A 339 -8.86 29.12 3.26
C PRO A 339 -7.51 28.85 3.93
N ILE A 340 -7.41 28.54 5.23
CA ILE A 340 -6.19 27.97 5.85
C ILE A 340 -6.63 27.05 7.00
N ALA A 341 -6.53 25.75 6.79
CA ALA A 341 -6.78 24.79 7.86
C ALA A 341 -5.59 24.79 8.85
N MET A 342 -5.91 24.71 10.14
CA MET A 342 -5.04 24.70 11.34
C MET A 342 -3.63 25.31 11.24
N SER A 343 -3.44 26.48 11.87
CA SER A 343 -2.14 27.12 12.07
C SER A 343 -1.84 27.29 13.56
N LEU A 344 -0.85 26.57 14.08
CA LEU A 344 -0.49 26.56 15.49
C LEU A 344 0.92 27.13 15.63
N SER A 345 1.07 28.18 16.43
CA SER A 345 2.35 28.83 16.75
C SER A 345 2.69 28.83 18.25
N GLY A 346 1.82 28.24 19.07
CA GLY A 346 2.02 27.95 20.50
C GLY A 346 0.99 26.92 20.99
N GLY A 347 1.02 26.63 22.31
CA GLY A 347 -0.01 25.96 23.11
C GLY A 347 -0.21 24.46 22.88
N THR A 348 -1.41 23.94 23.20
CA THR A 348 -1.70 22.49 23.19
C THR A 348 -3.01 22.17 22.50
N LEU A 349 -2.99 21.30 21.51
CA LEU A 349 -4.18 20.71 20.87
C LEU A 349 -4.23 19.21 21.19
N ARG A 350 -5.32 18.74 21.82
CA ARG A 350 -5.44 17.33 22.24
C ARG A 350 -6.86 16.77 22.18
N ASN A 351 -7.00 15.45 22.13
CA ASN A 351 -8.29 14.79 22.39
C ASN A 351 -8.82 15.11 23.79
N ALA A 352 -10.15 15.05 23.91
CA ALA A 352 -10.84 14.93 25.18
C ALA A 352 -10.51 13.59 25.84
N THR A 353 -10.33 13.65 27.16
CA THR A 353 -10.19 12.51 28.07
C THR A 353 -11.48 12.37 28.88
N ALA A 354 -11.63 11.27 29.62
CA ALA A 354 -12.78 11.10 30.50
C ALA A 354 -12.93 12.23 31.55
N ALA A 355 -11.83 12.89 31.91
CA ALA A 355 -11.83 14.02 32.85
C ALA A 355 -12.38 15.33 32.25
N ASP A 356 -12.45 15.43 30.92
CA ASP A 356 -12.98 16.59 30.22
C ASP A 356 -14.53 16.53 30.10
N TYR A 357 -15.16 15.47 30.61
CA TYR A 357 -16.60 15.29 30.62
C TYR A 357 -17.22 15.40 32.03
N PRO A 358 -18.31 16.17 32.20
CA PRO A 358 -18.79 17.21 31.30
C PRO A 358 -17.83 18.42 31.30
N PRO A 359 -17.88 19.29 30.28
CA PRO A 359 -17.08 20.51 30.29
C PRO A 359 -17.41 21.39 31.50
N PRO A 360 -16.44 22.14 32.06
CA PRO A 360 -16.68 23.09 33.14
C PRO A 360 -17.77 24.12 32.80
N GLY A 361 -18.50 24.62 33.80
CA GLY A 361 -19.60 25.57 33.59
C GLY A 361 -19.21 26.91 32.92
N ALA A 362 -17.91 27.28 32.96
CA ALA A 362 -17.36 28.45 32.28
C ALA A 362 -16.53 28.09 31.02
N ALA A 363 -16.72 26.89 30.47
CA ALA A 363 -15.99 26.43 29.29
C ALA A 363 -16.37 27.23 28.04
N VAL A 364 -15.36 27.53 27.22
CA VAL A 364 -15.58 28.09 25.88
C VAL A 364 -15.86 26.94 24.92
N LEU A 365 -17.15 26.69 24.64
CA LEU A 365 -17.60 25.62 23.75
C LEU A 365 -17.72 26.13 22.31
N ILE A 366 -17.08 25.44 21.38
CA ILE A 366 -17.08 25.76 19.95
C ILE A 366 -17.73 24.63 19.17
N ASN A 367 -18.70 25.01 18.33
CA ASN A 367 -19.43 24.11 17.44
C ASN A 367 -20.16 22.94 18.14
N CYS A 368 -20.53 23.10 19.41
CA CYS A 368 -21.09 22.03 20.25
C CYS A 368 -22.63 21.95 20.27
N THR A 369 -23.32 22.68 19.40
CA THR A 369 -24.80 22.63 19.31
C THR A 369 -25.25 21.21 19.00
N GLY A 370 -26.02 20.61 19.90
CA GLY A 370 -26.54 19.25 19.74
C GLY A 370 -25.56 18.13 20.11
N TYR A 371 -24.36 18.46 20.59
CA TYR A 371 -23.41 17.46 21.10
C TYR A 371 -23.79 17.00 22.51
N SER A 372 -23.83 15.69 22.76
CA SER A 372 -24.11 15.15 24.09
C SER A 372 -22.82 14.91 24.88
N PHE A 373 -22.73 15.52 26.07
CA PHE A 373 -21.63 15.31 27.01
C PHE A 373 -21.90 14.19 28.03
N SER A 374 -23.00 13.45 27.88
CA SER A 374 -23.36 12.35 28.79
C SER A 374 -24.11 11.22 28.08
N PRO A 375 -23.79 9.96 28.35
CA PRO A 375 -22.65 9.48 29.15
C PRO A 375 -21.30 9.71 28.45
N VAL A 376 -20.20 9.57 29.20
CA VAL A 376 -18.85 9.62 28.61
C VAL A 376 -18.70 8.50 27.57
N PRO A 377 -18.32 8.80 26.32
CA PRO A 377 -18.12 7.77 25.31
C PRO A 377 -17.02 6.78 25.70
N THR A 378 -17.22 5.50 25.39
CA THR A 378 -16.20 4.46 25.59
C THR A 378 -15.03 4.59 24.63
N ASP A 379 -15.25 5.23 23.49
CA ASP A 379 -14.25 5.57 22.48
C ASP A 379 -14.09 7.09 22.43
N LEU A 380 -12.91 7.56 22.84
CA LEU A 380 -12.52 8.97 22.87
C LEU A 380 -11.65 9.35 21.67
N GLY A 381 -11.52 8.46 20.69
CA GLY A 381 -10.75 8.70 19.49
C GLY A 381 -11.44 9.68 18.54
N LEU A 382 -10.65 10.34 17.71
CA LEU A 382 -11.13 11.26 16.67
C LEU A 382 -10.33 11.08 15.39
N ILE A 383 -10.83 11.66 14.31
CA ILE A 383 -10.11 11.83 13.05
C ILE A 383 -10.15 13.29 12.64
N VAL A 384 -8.99 13.80 12.20
CA VAL A 384 -8.84 15.14 11.62
C VAL A 384 -8.65 15.01 10.12
N GLU A 385 -9.63 15.48 9.37
CA GLU A 385 -9.62 15.56 7.92
C GLU A 385 -9.25 16.97 7.49
N ILE A 386 -8.28 17.09 6.60
CA ILE A 386 -7.79 18.37 6.10
C ILE A 386 -7.96 18.35 4.59
N LYS A 387 -8.83 19.24 4.11
CA LYS A 387 -8.95 19.54 2.69
C LYS A 387 -8.00 20.68 2.33
N PRO A 388 -6.95 20.44 1.53
CA PRO A 388 -6.07 21.51 1.10
C PRO A 388 -6.84 22.57 0.29
N PRO A 389 -6.60 23.87 0.54
CA PRO A 389 -7.24 24.94 -0.23
C PRO A 389 -6.67 25.07 -1.66
N ASP A 390 -5.38 24.79 -1.79
CA ASP A 390 -4.60 24.80 -3.01
C ASP A 390 -3.36 23.91 -2.81
N CYS A 391 -2.43 23.94 -3.75
CA CYS A 391 -1.31 23.02 -3.80
C CYS A 391 -0.07 23.50 -3.03
N THR A 392 -0.03 24.79 -2.68
CA THR A 392 1.14 25.48 -2.11
C THR A 392 0.92 25.93 -0.67
N THR A 393 -0.33 26.04 -0.25
CA THR A 393 -0.72 26.54 1.06
C THR A 393 -0.80 25.37 2.04
N ALA A 394 -0.04 25.46 3.12
CA ALA A 394 -0.13 24.50 4.22
C ALA A 394 -1.52 24.53 4.85
N GLY A 395 -2.23 23.39 4.79
CA GLY A 395 -3.49 23.13 5.49
C GLY A 395 -3.29 22.59 6.91
N LEU A 396 -2.06 22.29 7.31
CA LEU A 396 -1.63 22.10 8.67
C LEU A 396 -0.26 22.74 8.82
N ASN A 397 -0.21 23.87 9.51
CA ASN A 397 1.05 24.54 9.84
C ASN A 397 1.24 24.54 11.35
N VAL A 398 2.28 23.87 11.82
CA VAL A 398 2.68 23.84 13.22
C VAL A 398 4.05 24.48 13.30
N SER A 399 4.17 25.53 14.11
CA SER A 399 5.37 26.33 14.25
C SER A 399 5.52 26.78 15.71
N GLY A 400 6.65 27.42 16.04
CA GLY A 400 6.87 28.03 17.35
C GLY A 400 7.54 27.12 18.39
N GLY A 401 7.78 27.68 19.58
CA GLY A 401 8.68 27.10 20.59
C GLY A 401 8.05 26.17 21.64
N SER A 402 6.73 25.99 21.64
CA SER A 402 6.03 25.24 22.71
C SER A 402 4.68 24.66 22.28
N THR A 403 4.54 24.29 21.01
CA THR A 403 3.29 23.75 20.47
C THR A 403 3.23 22.23 20.66
N THR A 404 2.19 21.71 21.31
CA THR A 404 2.00 20.28 21.55
C THR A 404 0.73 19.77 20.87
N LEU A 405 0.86 18.74 20.04
CA LEU A 405 -0.26 18.05 19.41
C LEU A 405 -0.37 16.66 20.03
N THR A 406 -1.53 16.27 20.54
CA THR A 406 -1.70 14.93 21.12
C THR A 406 -3.02 14.32 20.68
N PHE A 407 -2.94 13.39 19.72
CA PHE A 407 -4.13 12.77 19.14
C PHE A 407 -4.19 11.29 19.37
N ARG A 408 -5.38 10.80 19.75
CA ARG A 408 -5.67 9.37 19.79
C ARG A 408 -6.68 9.05 18.70
N PRO A 409 -6.40 8.04 17.87
CA PRO A 409 -7.29 7.69 16.78
C PRO A 409 -8.43 6.82 17.32
N SER A 410 -9.50 6.70 16.55
CA SER A 410 -10.59 5.77 16.85
C SER A 410 -10.48 4.51 15.98
N PRO A 411 -10.73 3.32 16.54
CA PRO A 411 -10.88 2.09 15.76
C PRO A 411 -12.03 2.14 14.75
N ARG A 412 -12.99 3.06 14.91
CA ARG A 412 -14.09 3.32 13.96
C ARG A 412 -13.60 4.02 12.69
N TYR A 413 -12.51 4.77 12.78
CA TYR A 413 -11.90 5.51 11.68
C TYR A 413 -10.57 4.89 11.29
N ASN A 414 -10.50 3.55 11.29
CA ASN A 414 -9.35 2.83 10.78
C ASN A 414 -8.02 3.14 11.50
N ASN A 415 -8.13 3.65 12.73
CA ASN A 415 -7.04 4.18 13.52
C ASN A 415 -6.21 5.27 12.79
N ILE A 416 -6.83 6.03 11.90
CA ILE A 416 -6.26 7.21 11.27
C ILE A 416 -6.53 8.42 12.15
N SER A 417 -5.47 9.12 12.55
CA SER A 417 -5.59 10.38 13.29
C SER A 417 -5.68 11.58 12.35
N PHE A 418 -4.89 11.56 11.27
CA PHE A 418 -4.86 12.62 10.27
C PHE A 418 -5.10 12.05 8.89
N TYR A 419 -6.04 12.65 8.17
CA TYR A 419 -6.33 12.35 6.78
C TYR A 419 -6.19 13.64 5.96
N ILE A 420 -5.27 13.64 5.01
CA ILE A 420 -5.11 14.72 4.04
C ILE A 420 -5.83 14.31 2.76
N GLU A 421 -6.88 15.05 2.41
CA GLU A 421 -7.67 14.81 1.22
C GLU A 421 -6.82 15.12 -0.03
N THR A 422 -6.86 14.26 -1.04
CA THR A 422 -6.07 14.43 -2.26
C THR A 422 -6.64 15.55 -3.14
N ASN A 423 -5.80 16.51 -3.56
CA ASN A 423 -6.21 17.61 -4.44
C ASN A 423 -6.08 17.25 -5.93
N GLY A 424 -6.62 16.09 -6.35
CA GLY A 424 -6.52 15.57 -7.71
C GLY A 424 -6.78 14.07 -7.81
N ALA A 425 -6.90 13.55 -9.04
CA ALA A 425 -7.06 12.11 -9.30
C ALA A 425 -5.70 11.41 -9.45
N TYR A 426 -5.59 10.18 -8.97
CA TYR A 426 -4.42 9.30 -9.14
C TYR A 426 -4.46 8.53 -10.48
N PRO A 427 -3.32 8.20 -11.14
CA PRO A 427 -1.94 8.63 -10.85
C PRO A 427 -1.66 10.06 -11.34
N GLY A 428 -0.67 10.72 -10.73
CA GLY A 428 -0.38 12.13 -10.95
C GLY A 428 -1.26 13.05 -10.11
N PHE A 429 -1.04 13.08 -8.78
CA PHE A 429 -1.63 14.05 -7.83
C PHE A 429 -1.16 15.51 -8.07
N GLY A 430 -0.85 15.83 -9.33
CA GLY A 430 -0.25 17.05 -9.84
C GLY A 430 -1.05 18.27 -9.45
N CYS A 431 -0.61 18.85 -8.35
CA CYS A 431 -1.11 20.09 -7.84
C CYS A 431 -0.01 21.17 -7.96
N SER A 432 1.25 20.79 -7.82
CA SER A 432 2.38 21.71 -7.98
C SER A 432 3.04 21.61 -9.37
N LEU A 433 3.31 22.76 -10.00
CA LEU A 433 4.18 22.90 -11.18
C LEU A 433 5.69 22.93 -10.81
N ALA A 434 6.01 22.81 -9.52
CA ALA A 434 7.36 22.74 -8.98
C ALA A 434 7.59 21.38 -8.28
N THR A 435 8.75 20.79 -8.50
CA THR A 435 9.14 19.49 -7.94
C THR A 435 9.53 19.61 -6.46
N PRO A 436 9.08 18.69 -5.57
CA PRO A 436 8.21 17.54 -5.80
C PRO A 436 6.71 17.91 -5.96
N MET A 437 6.01 17.28 -6.89
CA MET A 437 4.70 17.72 -7.43
C MET A 437 3.47 17.45 -6.54
N GLY A 438 3.66 17.00 -5.29
CA GLY A 438 2.60 16.83 -4.28
C GLY A 438 2.03 18.14 -3.73
N THR A 439 0.94 18.06 -2.97
CA THR A 439 0.46 19.20 -2.17
C THR A 439 1.43 19.49 -1.02
N HIS A 440 1.55 20.74 -0.57
CA HIS A 440 2.35 21.10 0.60
C HIS A 440 1.47 21.37 1.81
N THR A 441 0.62 20.41 2.18
CA THR A 441 -0.42 20.61 3.19
C THR A 441 0.16 20.54 4.59
N VAL A 442 1.13 19.67 4.86
CA VAL A 442 1.69 19.46 6.20
C VAL A 442 3.07 20.10 6.36
N ASN A 443 3.14 21.11 7.24
CA ASN A 443 4.40 21.72 7.66
C ASN A 443 4.48 21.75 9.19
N ILE A 444 5.51 21.13 9.75
CA ILE A 444 5.77 21.09 11.18
C ILE A 444 7.18 21.62 11.38
N SER A 445 7.29 22.72 12.11
CA SER A 445 8.49 23.53 12.25
C SER A 445 8.71 24.00 13.69
N GLY A 446 9.91 24.49 14.01
CA GLY A 446 10.21 25.06 15.32
C GLY A 446 10.52 24.01 16.39
N GLN A 447 9.97 24.15 17.60
CA GLN A 447 10.11 23.20 18.72
C GLN A 447 8.77 22.50 19.00
N ALA A 448 7.96 22.25 17.96
CA ALA A 448 6.69 21.56 18.10
C ALA A 448 6.91 20.11 18.59
N THR A 449 6.05 19.64 19.49
CA THR A 449 6.01 18.25 19.97
C THR A 449 4.77 17.55 19.44
N LEU A 450 4.95 16.47 18.70
CA LEU A 450 3.84 15.70 18.11
C LEU A 450 3.70 14.36 18.84
N ASN A 451 2.55 14.11 19.45
CA ASN A 451 2.19 12.86 20.10
C ASN A 451 0.95 12.26 19.42
N ILE A 452 1.10 11.85 18.17
CA ILE A 452 -0.03 11.41 17.34
C ILE A 452 -0.06 9.89 17.30
N TYR A 453 -0.96 9.26 18.04
CA TYR A 453 -1.13 7.82 17.92
C TYR A 453 -1.90 7.50 16.63
N GLY A 454 -1.63 6.37 15.96
CA GLY A 454 -2.33 5.99 14.72
C GLY A 454 -1.62 6.38 13.43
N ALA A 455 -2.33 6.31 12.30
CA ALA A 455 -1.79 6.64 11.00
C ALA A 455 -1.95 8.13 10.65
N PHE A 456 -0.91 8.71 10.06
CA PHE A 456 -0.91 9.97 9.34
C PHE A 456 -0.99 9.67 7.84
N TYR A 457 -2.17 9.85 7.26
CA TYR A 457 -2.47 9.42 5.89
C TYR A 457 -2.57 10.63 4.95
N GLY A 458 -1.59 10.81 4.09
CA GLY A 458 -1.57 11.87 3.06
C GLY A 458 -0.80 11.42 1.82
N PRO A 459 -1.30 10.43 1.05
CA PRO A 459 -0.55 9.78 -0.03
C PRO A 459 -0.18 10.72 -1.20
N GLY A 460 -0.82 11.88 -1.32
CA GLY A 460 -0.49 12.89 -2.34
C GLY A 460 0.19 14.14 -1.77
N ASP A 461 0.58 14.13 -0.50
CA ASP A 461 1.11 15.30 0.21
C ASP A 461 2.60 15.17 0.54
N ASN A 462 3.32 16.27 0.37
CA ASN A 462 4.70 16.45 0.81
C ASN A 462 4.70 16.86 2.29
N MET A 463 5.29 16.04 3.16
CA MET A 463 5.33 16.31 4.60
C MET A 463 6.69 16.86 5.03
N PHE A 464 6.68 18.00 5.75
CA PHE A 464 7.88 18.66 6.25
C PHE A 464 7.93 18.61 7.78
N PHE A 465 9.00 18.04 8.32
CA PHE A 465 9.30 17.98 9.75
C PHE A 465 10.64 18.66 10.02
N CYS A 466 10.60 19.96 10.27
CA CYS A 466 11.77 20.81 10.37
C CYS A 466 11.94 21.45 11.75
N GLY A 467 13.15 21.82 12.13
CA GLY A 467 13.42 22.54 13.38
C GLY A 467 14.04 21.67 14.47
N ASN A 468 13.77 21.96 15.74
CA ASN A 468 14.28 21.23 16.91
C ASN A 468 13.16 20.46 17.62
N GLY A 469 12.00 20.31 16.98
CA GLY A 469 10.85 19.60 17.52
C GLY A 469 11.10 18.10 17.62
N ALA A 470 10.35 17.45 18.52
CA ALA A 470 10.33 15.99 18.68
C ALA A 470 8.94 15.46 18.36
N GLY A 471 8.83 14.56 17.40
CA GLY A 471 7.62 13.77 17.18
C GLY A 471 7.79 12.41 17.85
N TYR A 472 6.86 12.00 18.70
CA TYR A 472 6.81 10.70 19.35
C TYR A 472 5.46 10.02 19.08
N GLY A 473 5.47 8.74 18.72
CA GLY A 473 4.28 7.90 18.73
C GLY A 473 3.40 7.95 17.49
N VAL A 474 3.87 8.55 16.38
CA VAL A 474 3.23 8.35 15.06
C VAL A 474 3.30 6.86 14.75
N GLY A 475 2.13 6.24 14.68
CA GLY A 475 2.03 4.80 14.51
C GLY A 475 2.42 4.39 13.10
N GLN A 476 2.07 5.20 12.10
CA GLN A 476 2.40 4.98 10.69
C GLN A 476 2.33 6.32 9.92
N ILE A 477 3.24 6.55 8.99
CA ILE A 477 3.21 7.70 8.07
C ILE A 477 3.08 7.22 6.63
N ILE A 478 2.13 7.80 5.90
CA ILE A 478 1.95 7.60 4.47
C ILE A 478 1.94 8.97 3.80
N ALA A 479 2.96 9.22 2.96
CA ALA A 479 3.18 10.51 2.32
C ALA A 479 3.57 10.34 0.84
N TRP A 480 3.53 11.44 0.08
CA TRP A 480 4.14 11.50 -1.24
C TRP A 480 5.66 11.54 -1.10
N THR A 481 6.15 12.58 -0.41
CA THR A 481 7.55 12.72 0.02
C THR A 481 7.60 13.16 1.47
N MET A 482 8.72 12.88 2.14
CA MET A 482 8.98 13.33 3.51
C MET A 482 10.36 13.97 3.62
N VAL A 483 10.40 15.16 4.23
CA VAL A 483 11.64 15.87 4.54
C VAL A 483 11.74 16.11 6.03
N ILE A 484 12.83 15.63 6.64
CA ILE A 484 13.20 15.93 8.02
C ILE A 484 14.40 16.89 7.99
N CYS A 485 14.33 18.03 8.69
CA CYS A 485 15.39 19.03 8.65
C CYS A 485 15.67 19.73 9.99
N GLY A 486 16.84 20.34 10.16
CA GLY A 486 17.29 20.90 11.45
C GLY A 486 17.79 19.83 12.43
N ASN A 487 17.42 19.94 13.71
CA ASN A 487 17.69 18.92 14.74
C ASN A 487 16.43 18.09 15.05
N GLY A 488 15.50 18.01 14.10
CA GLY A 488 14.21 17.34 14.27
C GLY A 488 14.40 15.83 14.48
N THR A 489 13.68 15.29 15.46
CA THR A 489 13.63 13.84 15.70
C THR A 489 12.20 13.36 15.51
N ILE A 490 12.00 12.37 14.65
CA ILE A 490 10.77 11.60 14.53
C ILE A 490 11.02 10.22 15.10
N ASP A 491 10.25 9.88 16.13
CA ASP A 491 10.28 8.62 16.88
C ASP A 491 8.91 7.96 16.72
N GLU A 492 8.85 6.98 15.81
CA GLU A 492 7.63 6.25 15.47
C GLU A 492 7.55 4.95 16.25
N HIS A 493 6.38 4.63 16.79
CA HIS A 493 6.10 3.36 17.44
C HIS A 493 5.06 2.59 16.63
N TYR A 494 5.53 1.73 15.73
CA TYR A 494 4.68 0.97 14.83
C TYR A 494 4.10 -0.26 15.53
N ASN A 495 2.77 -0.38 15.52
CA ASN A 495 2.07 -1.57 15.97
C ASN A 495 1.10 -2.09 14.89
N PRO A 496 1.45 -3.18 14.18
CA PRO A 496 0.62 -3.70 13.08
C PRO A 496 -0.78 -4.12 13.54
N ALA A 497 -0.97 -4.47 14.82
CA ALA A 497 -2.27 -4.90 15.34
C ALA A 497 -3.32 -3.78 15.34
N TYR A 498 -2.90 -2.51 15.32
CA TYR A 498 -3.77 -1.35 15.45
C TYR A 498 -3.76 -0.42 14.23
N LEU A 499 -2.98 -0.68 13.18
CA LEU A 499 -2.79 0.25 12.08
C LEU A 499 -3.28 -0.32 10.74
N PRO A 500 -3.66 0.54 9.77
CA PRO A 500 -4.10 0.11 8.45
C PRO A 500 -2.96 -0.45 7.58
N TYR A 501 -3.31 -1.16 6.51
CA TYR A 501 -2.37 -1.93 5.69
C TYR A 501 -2.62 -1.71 4.16
N PHE A 502 -1.58 -1.83 3.31
CA PHE A 502 -1.56 -1.51 1.87
C PHE A 502 -1.15 -2.68 0.92
N ARG A 503 -1.73 -2.74 -0.29
CA ARG A 503 -1.46 -3.81 -1.27
C ARG A 503 -0.21 -3.54 -2.14
N GLY A 504 0.60 -4.58 -2.38
CA GLY A 504 1.69 -4.57 -3.36
C GLY A 504 1.76 -5.86 -4.18
N LEU A 505 1.81 -5.74 -5.51
CA LEU A 505 2.08 -6.85 -6.43
C LEU A 505 3.60 -7.00 -6.63
N ILE A 506 4.11 -8.22 -6.62
CA ILE A 506 5.45 -8.54 -7.14
C ILE A 506 5.27 -9.40 -8.39
N GLN A 507 6.01 -9.09 -9.46
CA GLN A 507 6.08 -9.92 -10.66
C GLN A 507 7.28 -10.86 -10.61
#